data_AF-A0A9D5S318-F1
#
_entry.id   AF-A0A9D5S318-F1
#
_cell.length_a   1.000
_cell.length_b   1.000
_cell.length_c   1.000
_cell.angle_alpha   90.00
_cell.angle_beta   90.00
_cell.angle_gamma   90.00
#
_symmetry.space_group_name_H-M   'P 1'
#
loop_
_entity.id
_entity.type
_entity.pdbx_description
1 polymer ?
#
loop_
_entity_poly.entity_id
_entity_poly.type
_entity_poly.pdbx_seq_one_letter_code
_entity_poly.pdbx_strand_id
1 'polypeptide(L)'
;MAKRIDWAVNVDKLRVCYNMPENLYDYLRKHTTRYDEMTNARILDEDDFSLVFIEEDDTKMSAVLNVRDVDGFFRLGTFTFSNSAKYVGKAFFSFENGALYRVYTRVPNGEPTNHICDLMYVADFYGMTFNNVTELELAFDSNYNYISKVRKMIKDVENYDLFLNGRKVTNDEKLDGYGEYYSRCRVKMSKLPTLYFSQAKETDMKMRIYDKAKELNESSPQKTERLKTWLGWEDIDTLFRVEVVLHNTNVREFVERYGERLYSEVGEHSNVLNLLGMSEFRTAMFLDSSDRMIYFRDKRTREKISLVEVCSGI
;
A
#
# COMPACT_ATOMS: atom_id res chain seq x y z
N MET A 1 7.86 9.00 32.85
CA MET A 1 6.71 8.54 32.04
C MET A 1 7.25 7.72 30.88
N ALA A 2 6.66 6.57 30.57
CA ALA A 2 6.99 5.85 29.34
C ALA A 2 6.63 6.74 28.14
N LYS A 3 7.49 6.81 27.13
CA LYS A 3 7.22 7.55 25.89
C LYS A 3 6.03 6.87 25.21
N ARG A 4 4.99 7.65 24.86
CA ARG A 4 3.84 7.15 24.08
C ARG A 4 4.34 6.66 22.71
N ILE A 5 4.00 5.43 22.37
CA ILE A 5 4.29 4.85 21.05
C ILE A 5 3.04 5.01 20.19
N ASP A 6 3.17 5.80 19.13
CA ASP A 6 2.12 5.95 18.12
C ASP A 6 2.47 5.09 16.91
N TRP A 7 1.47 4.41 16.36
CA TRP A 7 1.62 3.54 15.19
C TRP A 7 0.33 3.51 14.35
N ALA A 8 0.46 3.21 13.07
CA ALA A 8 -0.66 3.07 12.14
C ALA A 8 -0.29 2.16 10.96
N VAL A 9 -1.28 1.43 10.42
CA VAL A 9 -1.14 0.68 9.15
C VAL A 9 -1.93 1.39 8.05
N ASN A 10 -1.21 1.80 7.00
CA ASN A 10 -1.70 2.62 5.91
C ASN A 10 -1.57 1.90 4.56
N VAL A 11 -2.37 2.31 3.57
CA VAL A 11 -2.19 1.91 2.18
C VAL A 11 -1.32 2.97 1.50
N ASP A 12 -0.06 2.63 1.18
CA ASP A 12 0.86 3.58 0.54
C ASP A 12 0.76 3.56 -0.99
N LYS A 13 0.43 2.39 -1.54
CA LYS A 13 0.22 2.19 -2.98
C LYS A 13 -0.89 1.19 -3.21
N LEU A 14 -1.75 1.47 -4.18
CA LEU A 14 -2.82 0.58 -4.60
C LEU A 14 -2.99 0.62 -6.11
N ARG A 15 -2.98 -0.55 -6.74
CA ARG A 15 -3.28 -0.73 -8.15
C ARG A 15 -4.21 -1.90 -8.32
N VAL A 16 -5.28 -1.69 -9.08
CA VAL A 16 -6.35 -2.67 -9.25
C VAL A 16 -6.63 -2.91 -10.73
N CYS A 17 -7.28 -4.03 -11.01
CA CYS A 17 -7.78 -4.40 -12.33
C CYS A 17 -9.28 -4.63 -12.24
N TYR A 18 -9.99 -4.14 -13.25
CA TYR A 18 -11.40 -4.37 -13.50
C TYR A 18 -11.61 -5.05 -14.84
N ASN A 19 -12.70 -5.79 -14.97
CA ASN A 19 -13.26 -6.19 -16.26
C ASN A 19 -14.18 -5.07 -16.75
N MET A 20 -14.02 -4.69 -18.01
CA MET A 20 -14.88 -3.75 -18.70
C MET A 20 -16.01 -4.50 -19.42
N PRO A 21 -17.22 -3.92 -19.50
CA PRO A 21 -18.23 -4.34 -20.48
C PRO A 21 -17.70 -4.22 -21.92
N GLU A 22 -18.22 -5.03 -22.84
CA GLU A 22 -17.73 -5.13 -24.23
C GLU A 22 -17.74 -3.78 -24.96
N ASN A 23 -18.71 -2.92 -24.70
CA ASN A 23 -18.90 -1.64 -25.37
C ASN A 23 -18.18 -0.45 -24.68
N LEU A 24 -17.64 -0.63 -23.48
CA LEU A 24 -17.12 0.49 -22.68
C LEU A 24 -15.89 1.15 -23.33
N TYR A 25 -14.96 0.36 -23.86
CA TYR A 25 -13.75 0.90 -24.48
C TYR A 25 -14.09 1.81 -25.67
N ASP A 26 -14.97 1.35 -26.56
CA ASP A 26 -15.43 2.10 -27.71
C ASP A 26 -16.25 3.33 -27.31
N TYR A 27 -17.06 3.21 -26.26
CA TYR A 27 -17.78 4.34 -25.68
C TYR A 27 -16.77 5.41 -25.23
N LEU A 28 -15.80 5.06 -24.38
CA LEU A 28 -14.82 6.00 -23.85
C LEU A 28 -13.97 6.66 -24.94
N ARG A 29 -13.71 5.95 -26.06
CA ARG A 29 -12.94 6.49 -27.19
C ARG A 29 -13.71 7.53 -28.01
N LYS A 30 -15.03 7.36 -28.14
CA LYS A 30 -15.88 8.20 -29.03
C LYS A 30 -16.52 9.37 -28.30
N HIS A 31 -16.76 9.25 -26.99
CA HIS A 31 -17.52 10.22 -26.23
C HIS A 31 -16.60 11.27 -25.62
N THR A 32 -17.01 12.54 -25.74
CA THR A 32 -16.32 13.69 -25.17
C THR A 32 -17.37 14.68 -24.71
N THR A 33 -17.21 15.21 -23.50
CA THR A 33 -18.08 16.26 -22.97
C THR A 33 -17.50 17.64 -23.27
N ARG A 34 -16.17 17.79 -23.10
CA ARG A 34 -15.44 19.03 -23.45
C ARG A 34 -13.99 18.76 -23.87
N TYR A 35 -13.36 19.78 -24.44
CA TYR A 35 -11.93 19.81 -24.72
C TYR A 35 -11.26 20.91 -23.91
N ASP A 36 -10.09 20.62 -23.36
CA ASP A 36 -9.21 21.62 -22.76
C ASP A 36 -8.30 22.19 -23.85
N GLU A 37 -8.53 23.45 -24.23
CA GLU A 37 -7.80 24.11 -25.34
C GLU A 37 -6.30 24.31 -25.04
N MET A 38 -5.91 24.42 -23.75
CA MET A 38 -4.51 24.66 -23.37
C MET A 38 -3.68 23.39 -23.44
N THR A 39 -4.26 22.26 -23.04
CA THR A 39 -3.58 20.96 -23.00
C THR A 39 -3.94 20.07 -24.18
N ASN A 40 -4.90 20.49 -25.01
CA ASN A 40 -5.54 19.68 -26.04
C ASN A 40 -6.07 18.34 -25.50
N ALA A 41 -6.45 18.30 -24.23
CA ALA A 41 -6.92 17.10 -23.56
C ALA A 41 -8.43 16.92 -23.80
N ARG A 42 -8.80 15.67 -24.12
CA ARG A 42 -10.19 15.25 -24.21
C ARG A 42 -10.72 14.98 -22.82
N ILE A 43 -11.89 15.52 -22.48
CA ILE A 43 -12.48 15.38 -21.16
C ILE A 43 -13.89 14.82 -21.28
N LEU A 44 -14.16 13.81 -20.46
CA LEU A 44 -15.49 13.28 -20.21
C LEU A 44 -15.86 13.68 -18.78
N ASP A 45 -16.75 14.66 -18.65
CA ASP A 45 -17.26 15.11 -17.36
C ASP A 45 -18.57 14.39 -17.05
N GLU A 46 -18.67 13.88 -15.82
CA GLU A 46 -19.87 13.38 -15.17
C GLU A 46 -20.16 14.25 -13.94
N ASP A 47 -21.31 14.07 -13.30
CA ASP A 47 -21.75 14.96 -12.21
C ASP A 47 -20.76 15.01 -11.02
N ASP A 48 -20.20 13.86 -10.65
CA ASP A 48 -19.34 13.71 -9.46
C ASP A 48 -17.91 13.28 -9.77
N PHE A 49 -17.55 13.10 -11.05
CA PHE A 49 -16.19 12.80 -11.47
C PHE A 49 -15.92 13.23 -12.91
N SER A 50 -14.64 13.29 -13.30
CA SER A 50 -14.24 13.50 -14.70
C SER A 50 -13.08 12.59 -15.08
N LEU A 51 -13.05 12.20 -16.35
CA LEU A 51 -11.92 11.55 -16.99
C LEU A 51 -11.23 12.53 -17.92
N VAL A 52 -9.96 12.82 -17.65
CA VAL A 52 -9.09 13.63 -18.53
C VAL A 52 -8.13 12.68 -19.23
N PHE A 53 -8.32 12.48 -20.54
CA PHE A 53 -7.49 11.57 -21.33
C PHE A 53 -6.12 12.18 -21.59
N ILE A 54 -5.06 11.43 -21.28
CA ILE A 54 -3.66 11.87 -21.34
C ILE A 54 -2.83 11.09 -22.36
N GLU A 55 -3.25 9.88 -22.72
CA GLU A 55 -2.63 9.08 -23.78
C GLU A 55 -3.72 8.26 -24.47
N GLU A 56 -3.72 8.24 -25.80
CA GLU A 56 -4.67 7.44 -26.57
C GLU A 56 -3.97 6.83 -27.79
N ASP A 57 -4.01 5.51 -27.90
CA ASP A 57 -3.62 4.75 -29.08
C ASP A 57 -4.72 3.73 -29.43
N ASP A 58 -4.51 2.95 -30.49
CA ASP A 58 -5.52 2.01 -30.98
C ASP A 58 -5.89 0.91 -29.98
N THR A 59 -5.00 0.60 -29.05
CA THR A 59 -5.06 -0.55 -28.14
C THR A 59 -5.04 -0.17 -26.65
N LYS A 60 -4.79 1.10 -26.33
CA LYS A 60 -4.70 1.61 -24.96
C LYS A 60 -5.18 3.05 -24.88
N MET A 61 -5.91 3.37 -23.81
CA MET A 61 -6.21 4.74 -23.40
C MET A 61 -5.82 4.94 -21.92
N SER A 62 -5.13 6.02 -21.61
CA SER A 62 -4.83 6.44 -20.24
C SER A 62 -5.65 7.69 -19.91
N ALA A 63 -6.37 7.67 -18.79
CA ALA A 63 -7.15 8.81 -18.33
C ALA A 63 -6.94 9.07 -16.84
N VAL A 64 -6.76 10.33 -16.48
CA VAL A 64 -6.75 10.79 -15.10
C VAL A 64 -8.21 10.83 -14.61
N LEU A 65 -8.48 10.20 -13.48
CA LEU A 65 -9.75 10.29 -12.79
C LEU A 65 -9.67 11.39 -11.73
N ASN A 66 -10.51 12.41 -11.87
CA ASN A 66 -10.77 13.37 -10.81
C ASN A 66 -12.15 13.10 -10.21
N VAL A 67 -12.26 13.08 -8.89
CA VAL A 67 -13.55 12.88 -8.18
C VAL A 67 -13.87 14.12 -7.35
N ARG A 68 -15.17 14.38 -7.16
CA ARG A 68 -15.66 15.49 -6.35
C ARG A 68 -15.45 15.19 -4.86
N ASP A 69 -14.96 16.18 -4.15
CA ASP A 69 -14.86 16.25 -2.69
C ASP A 69 -15.47 17.58 -2.22
N VAL A 70 -15.57 17.79 -0.90
CA VAL A 70 -16.11 19.01 -0.28
C VAL A 70 -15.39 20.26 -0.75
N ASP A 71 -14.07 20.18 -0.95
CA ASP A 71 -13.23 21.29 -1.41
C ASP A 71 -13.09 21.38 -2.95
N GLY A 72 -13.93 20.66 -3.69
CA GLY A 72 -13.89 20.58 -5.15
C GLY A 72 -13.30 19.27 -5.66
N PHE A 73 -12.87 19.25 -6.92
CA PHE A 73 -12.35 18.04 -7.54
C PHE A 73 -10.88 17.80 -7.18
N PHE A 74 -10.51 16.55 -6.93
CA PHE A 74 -9.11 16.15 -6.78
C PHE A 74 -8.82 14.88 -7.60
N ARG A 75 -7.54 14.69 -7.95
CA ARG A 75 -7.08 13.51 -8.67
C ARG A 75 -7.09 12.29 -7.75
N LEU A 76 -7.95 11.32 -8.04
CA LEU A 76 -7.97 10.02 -7.35
C LEU A 76 -6.86 9.11 -7.86
N GLY A 77 -6.59 9.13 -9.17
CA GLY A 77 -5.60 8.28 -9.80
C GLY A 77 -5.72 8.27 -11.32
N THR A 78 -5.17 7.23 -11.93
CA THR A 78 -5.11 7.10 -13.39
C THR A 78 -5.62 5.73 -13.81
N PHE A 79 -6.58 5.73 -14.73
CA PHE A 79 -6.98 4.56 -15.49
C PHE A 79 -6.03 4.29 -16.65
N THR A 80 -5.87 3.02 -16.96
CA THR A 80 -5.36 2.50 -18.23
C THR A 80 -6.38 1.48 -18.74
N PHE A 81 -7.17 1.89 -19.72
CA PHE A 81 -8.11 1.03 -20.43
C PHE A 81 -7.34 0.31 -21.55
N SER A 82 -7.46 -1.01 -21.66
CA SER A 82 -6.76 -1.79 -22.67
C SER A 82 -7.70 -2.56 -23.58
N ASN A 83 -7.41 -2.49 -24.87
CA ASN A 83 -7.95 -3.33 -25.93
C ASN A 83 -6.84 -4.12 -26.63
N SER A 84 -5.68 -4.26 -25.99
CA SER A 84 -4.58 -5.09 -26.48
C SER A 84 -4.94 -6.58 -26.38
N ALA A 85 -4.39 -7.42 -27.25
CA ALA A 85 -4.69 -8.86 -27.25
C ALA A 85 -4.47 -9.55 -25.88
N LYS A 86 -3.49 -9.09 -25.10
CA LYS A 86 -3.18 -9.64 -23.77
C LYS A 86 -4.17 -9.22 -22.68
N TYR A 87 -4.70 -8.00 -22.77
CA TYR A 87 -5.50 -7.37 -21.72
C TYR A 87 -6.83 -6.86 -22.25
N VAL A 88 -7.38 -7.50 -23.28
CA VAL A 88 -8.67 -7.15 -23.88
C VAL A 88 -9.75 -7.15 -22.81
N GLY A 89 -10.56 -6.09 -22.79
CA GLY A 89 -11.63 -5.92 -21.80
C GLY A 89 -11.13 -5.69 -20.37
N LYS A 90 -9.87 -5.26 -20.17
CA LYS A 90 -9.34 -4.91 -18.85
C LYS A 90 -9.11 -3.41 -18.69
N ALA A 91 -9.48 -2.89 -17.52
CA ALA A 91 -9.09 -1.57 -17.06
C ALA A 91 -8.18 -1.71 -15.85
N PHE A 92 -7.02 -1.07 -15.87
CA PHE A 92 -6.15 -0.95 -14.71
C PHE A 92 -6.32 0.41 -14.08
N PHE A 93 -6.37 0.50 -12.77
CA PHE A 93 -6.39 1.78 -12.07
C PHE A 93 -5.24 1.84 -11.09
N SER A 94 -4.48 2.92 -11.12
CA SER A 94 -3.42 3.20 -10.15
C SER A 94 -3.80 4.43 -9.35
N PHE A 95 -3.96 4.28 -8.04
CA PHE A 95 -4.26 5.40 -7.16
C PHE A 95 -3.08 6.37 -7.10
N GLU A 96 -3.39 7.66 -7.09
CA GLU A 96 -2.40 8.69 -6.76
C GLU A 96 -2.06 8.56 -5.28
N ASN A 97 -0.76 8.54 -4.94
CA ASN A 97 -0.32 8.40 -3.54
C ASN A 97 -0.90 9.52 -2.67
N GLY A 98 -1.15 10.71 -3.23
CA GLY A 98 -1.86 11.78 -2.52
C GLY A 98 -3.29 11.49 -2.15
N ALA A 99 -4.04 10.79 -2.99
CA ALA A 99 -5.41 10.42 -2.69
C ALA A 99 -5.51 9.39 -1.55
N LEU A 100 -4.54 8.47 -1.45
CA LEU A 100 -4.50 7.46 -0.40
C LEU A 100 -4.30 8.04 1.01
N TYR A 101 -3.71 9.23 1.10
CA TYR A 101 -3.51 9.98 2.34
C TYR A 101 -4.40 11.23 2.45
N ARG A 102 -5.41 11.37 1.59
CA ARG A 102 -6.40 12.45 1.70
C ARG A 102 -7.49 11.99 2.68
N VAL A 103 -7.66 12.75 3.76
CA VAL A 103 -8.68 12.46 4.78
C VAL A 103 -10.05 12.84 4.22
N TYR A 104 -10.93 11.85 4.08
CA TYR A 104 -12.33 12.07 3.70
C TYR A 104 -13.18 12.34 4.95
N THR A 105 -13.13 11.42 5.92
CA THR A 105 -13.74 11.60 7.23
C THR A 105 -12.88 10.93 8.30
N ARG A 106 -13.23 11.15 9.57
CA ARG A 106 -12.68 10.41 10.70
C ARG A 106 -13.80 9.64 11.36
N VAL A 107 -13.60 8.34 11.56
CA VAL A 107 -14.51 7.50 12.35
C VAL A 107 -14.42 7.88 13.84
N PRO A 108 -15.38 7.49 14.70
CA PRO A 108 -15.44 7.95 16.10
C PRO A 108 -14.18 7.70 16.95
N ASN A 109 -13.36 6.70 16.59
CA ASN A 109 -12.08 6.42 17.26
C ASN A 109 -10.93 7.36 16.81
N GLY A 110 -11.19 8.30 15.89
CA GLY A 110 -10.24 9.26 15.35
C GLY A 110 -9.48 8.79 14.10
N GLU A 111 -9.64 7.54 13.68
CA GLU A 111 -8.93 7.01 12.51
C GLU A 111 -9.43 7.67 11.21
N PRO A 112 -8.52 8.08 10.31
CA PRO A 112 -8.89 8.64 9.04
C PRO A 112 -9.38 7.57 8.06
N THR A 113 -10.39 7.91 7.26
CA THR A 113 -10.75 7.19 6.04
C THR A 113 -10.36 8.00 4.82
N ASN A 114 -10.21 7.34 3.67
CA ASN A 114 -9.88 7.98 2.40
C ASN A 114 -10.92 7.63 1.32
N HIS A 115 -10.67 8.18 0.14
CA HIS A 115 -11.53 8.08 -1.04
C HIS A 115 -11.35 6.79 -1.86
N ILE A 116 -10.81 5.71 -1.28
CA ILE A 116 -10.65 4.44 -2.03
C ILE A 116 -12.00 3.93 -2.55
N CYS A 117 -13.08 4.13 -1.79
CA CYS A 117 -14.45 3.74 -2.16
C CYS A 117 -15.00 4.50 -3.37
N ASP A 118 -14.53 5.71 -3.67
CA ASP A 118 -15.03 6.51 -4.80
C ASP A 118 -14.73 5.83 -6.14
N LEU A 119 -13.66 5.03 -6.19
CA LEU A 119 -13.38 4.20 -7.37
C LEU A 119 -14.47 3.14 -7.61
N MET A 120 -15.11 2.63 -6.55
CA MET A 120 -16.18 1.65 -6.69
C MET A 120 -17.41 2.29 -7.34
N TYR A 121 -17.76 3.51 -6.93
CA TYR A 121 -18.84 4.28 -7.58
C TYR A 121 -18.56 4.50 -9.07
N VAL A 122 -17.34 4.91 -9.42
CA VAL A 122 -16.95 5.11 -10.83
C VAL A 122 -16.96 3.79 -11.60
N ALA A 123 -16.56 2.68 -10.97
CA ALA A 123 -16.62 1.36 -11.58
C ALA A 123 -18.06 0.93 -11.84
N ASP A 124 -18.96 1.09 -10.87
CA ASP A 124 -20.37 0.76 -10.99
C ASP A 124 -21.06 1.62 -12.07
N PHE A 125 -20.76 2.91 -12.14
CA PHE A 125 -21.26 3.82 -13.19
C PHE A 125 -20.95 3.31 -14.60
N TYR A 126 -19.73 2.83 -14.82
CA TYR A 126 -19.29 2.28 -16.11
C TYR A 126 -19.61 0.78 -16.27
N GLY A 127 -20.29 0.15 -15.31
CA GLY A 127 -20.59 -1.28 -15.32
C GLY A 127 -19.35 -2.18 -15.24
N MET A 128 -18.23 -1.67 -14.73
CA MET A 128 -17.00 -2.42 -14.55
C MET A 128 -17.10 -3.36 -13.35
N THR A 129 -16.56 -4.58 -13.46
CA THR A 129 -16.53 -5.54 -12.35
C THR A 129 -15.13 -5.70 -11.81
N PHE A 130 -14.97 -5.70 -10.48
CA PHE A 130 -13.67 -5.89 -9.85
C PHE A 130 -13.06 -7.24 -10.24
N ASN A 131 -11.81 -7.24 -10.68
CA ASN A 131 -11.09 -8.47 -11.06
C ASN A 131 -10.08 -8.86 -9.98
N ASN A 132 -9.12 -7.98 -9.69
CA ASN A 132 -8.12 -8.22 -8.65
C ASN A 132 -7.34 -6.98 -8.26
N VAL A 133 -6.72 -7.02 -7.08
CA VAL A 133 -5.58 -6.15 -6.75
C VAL A 133 -4.36 -6.63 -7.52
N THR A 134 -3.70 -5.74 -8.26
CA THR A 134 -2.46 -6.05 -9.01
C THR A 134 -1.20 -5.73 -8.20
N GLU A 135 -1.29 -4.73 -7.33
CA GLU A 135 -0.21 -4.31 -6.45
C GLU A 135 -0.82 -3.55 -5.25
N LEU A 136 -0.39 -3.89 -4.05
CA LEU A 136 -0.75 -3.23 -2.80
C LEU A 136 0.51 -3.07 -1.96
N GLU A 137 0.80 -1.86 -1.51
CA GLU A 137 1.85 -1.59 -0.54
C GLU A 137 1.21 -1.15 0.77
N LEU A 138 1.36 -1.98 1.82
CA LEU A 138 0.96 -1.65 3.18
C LEU A 138 2.14 -1.05 3.93
N ALA A 139 1.92 0.06 4.61
CA ALA A 139 2.91 0.78 5.39
C ALA A 139 2.54 0.77 6.88
N PHE A 140 3.34 0.11 7.71
CA PHE A 140 3.30 0.26 9.16
C PHE A 140 4.22 1.42 9.56
N ASP A 141 3.63 2.51 9.98
CA ASP A 141 4.30 3.70 10.49
C ASP A 141 4.39 3.63 12.02
N SER A 142 5.50 4.05 12.61
CA SER A 142 5.61 4.18 14.07
C SER A 142 6.75 5.12 14.49
N ASN A 143 6.59 5.75 15.64
CA ASN A 143 7.61 6.62 16.25
C ASN A 143 8.70 5.84 17.03
N TYR A 144 8.65 4.51 17.00
CA TYR A 144 9.61 3.61 17.63
C TYR A 144 10.66 3.10 16.62
N ASN A 145 11.95 3.13 16.99
CA ASN A 145 13.02 2.64 16.12
C ASN A 145 13.13 1.10 16.19
N TYR A 146 12.52 0.43 15.22
CA TYR A 146 12.61 -1.02 15.07
C TYR A 146 13.80 -1.50 14.24
N ILE A 147 14.46 -0.63 13.45
CA ILE A 147 15.62 -1.02 12.63
C ILE A 147 16.71 -1.61 13.52
N SER A 148 17.09 -0.90 14.59
CA SER A 148 18.12 -1.35 15.50
C SER A 148 17.73 -2.63 16.25
N LYS A 149 16.45 -2.77 16.63
CA LYS A 149 15.94 -3.93 17.37
C LYS A 149 15.91 -5.18 16.50
N VAL A 150 15.34 -5.10 15.29
CA VAL A 150 15.33 -6.21 14.32
C VAL A 150 16.75 -6.68 14.01
N ARG A 151 17.67 -5.75 13.72
CA ARG A 151 19.08 -6.09 13.46
C ARG A 151 19.75 -6.77 14.64
N LYS A 152 19.46 -6.34 15.87
CA LYS A 152 19.99 -6.96 17.07
C LYS A 152 19.47 -8.39 17.21
N MET A 153 18.18 -8.62 17.01
CA MET A 153 17.57 -9.95 17.07
C MET A 153 18.10 -10.89 15.99
N ILE A 154 18.33 -10.40 14.76
CA ILE A 154 18.95 -11.19 13.68
C ILE A 154 20.34 -11.72 14.09
N LYS A 155 21.11 -10.93 14.85
CA LYS A 155 22.47 -11.29 15.29
C LYS A 155 22.49 -12.08 16.58
N ASP A 156 21.39 -12.08 17.34
CA ASP A 156 21.28 -12.73 18.65
C ASP A 156 20.88 -14.19 18.49
N VAL A 157 21.84 -14.97 17.99
CA VAL A 157 21.70 -16.42 17.78
C VAL A 157 21.62 -17.21 19.08
N GLU A 158 21.93 -16.61 20.23
CA GLU A 158 21.88 -17.29 21.53
C GLU A 158 20.45 -17.34 22.06
N ASN A 159 19.70 -16.23 21.92
CA ASN A 159 18.37 -16.09 22.51
C ASN A 159 17.22 -16.32 21.53
N TYR A 160 17.44 -16.14 20.22
CA TYR A 160 16.38 -16.21 19.22
C TYR A 160 16.65 -17.23 18.12
N ASP A 161 15.60 -17.94 17.72
CA ASP A 161 15.54 -18.61 16.42
C ASP A 161 15.00 -17.63 15.37
N LEU A 162 15.72 -17.45 14.27
CA LEU A 162 15.28 -16.64 13.14
C LEU A 162 14.49 -17.49 12.15
N PHE A 163 13.32 -17.01 11.74
CA PHE A 163 12.59 -17.53 10.59
C PHE A 163 12.53 -16.46 9.51
N LEU A 164 13.01 -16.79 8.32
CA LEU A 164 13.05 -15.92 7.16
C LEU A 164 12.36 -16.64 6.01
N ASN A 165 11.40 -15.98 5.35
CA ASN A 165 10.61 -16.55 4.26
C ASN A 165 9.98 -17.91 4.63
N GLY A 166 9.44 -18.00 5.86
CA GLY A 166 8.77 -19.20 6.37
C GLY A 166 9.68 -20.35 6.83
N ARG A 167 11.01 -20.27 6.60
CA ARG A 167 11.97 -21.30 7.02
C ARG A 167 12.80 -20.86 8.21
N LYS A 168 13.06 -21.79 9.14
CA LYS A 168 14.04 -21.57 10.20
C LYS A 168 15.43 -21.48 9.57
N VAL A 169 16.15 -20.41 9.88
CA VAL A 169 17.51 -20.19 9.39
C VAL A 169 18.50 -20.81 10.35
N THR A 170 19.52 -21.48 9.82
CA THR A 170 20.64 -21.98 10.63
C THR A 170 21.71 -20.91 10.80
N ASN A 171 22.48 -20.97 11.89
CA ASN A 171 23.38 -19.88 12.28
C ASN A 171 24.48 -19.58 11.25
N ASP A 172 24.93 -20.60 10.49
CA ASP A 172 26.04 -20.48 9.54
C ASP A 172 25.55 -20.25 8.09
N GLU A 173 24.24 -20.12 7.88
CA GLU A 173 23.66 -19.95 6.54
C GLU A 173 23.62 -18.47 6.14
N LYS A 174 23.84 -18.22 4.86
CA LYS A 174 23.57 -16.91 4.26
C LYS A 174 22.06 -16.60 4.36
N LEU A 175 21.74 -15.40 4.82
CA LEU A 175 20.36 -14.91 4.91
C LEU A 175 19.82 -14.54 3.51
N ASP A 176 19.47 -15.54 2.69
CA ASP A 176 18.95 -15.29 1.36
C ASP A 176 17.61 -14.54 1.39
N GLY A 177 17.54 -13.47 0.61
CA GLY A 177 16.40 -12.56 0.62
C GLY A 177 16.43 -11.53 1.74
N TYR A 178 17.54 -11.38 2.47
CA TYR A 178 17.78 -10.27 3.40
C TYR A 178 19.00 -9.43 2.97
N GLY A 179 18.91 -8.11 3.14
CA GLY A 179 20.03 -7.20 2.92
C GLY A 179 19.93 -5.92 3.74
N GLU A 180 21.09 -5.33 4.05
CA GLU A 180 21.20 -4.01 4.66
C GLU A 180 21.78 -3.02 3.65
N TYR A 181 21.12 -1.87 3.47
CA TYR A 181 21.62 -0.78 2.64
C TYR A 181 21.93 0.45 3.48
N TYR A 182 23.16 0.95 3.38
CA TYR A 182 23.58 2.17 4.06
C TYR A 182 23.69 3.30 3.04
N SER A 183 22.82 4.32 3.14
CA SER A 183 23.03 5.54 2.38
C SER A 183 24.30 6.25 2.84
N ARG A 184 24.99 6.93 1.92
CA ARG A 184 26.24 7.65 2.21
C ARG A 184 26.40 8.84 1.30
N CYS A 185 27.07 9.87 1.79
CA CYS A 185 27.72 10.86 0.96
C CYS A 185 29.22 10.49 0.80
N ARG A 186 30.00 11.36 0.14
CA ARG A 186 31.45 11.14 -0.04
C ARG A 186 32.20 11.03 1.29
N VAL A 187 31.73 11.72 2.34
CA VAL A 187 32.45 11.89 3.61
C VAL A 187 31.87 11.04 4.75
N LYS A 188 30.56 10.76 4.72
CA LYS A 188 29.85 10.14 5.84
C LYS A 188 28.88 9.07 5.38
N MET A 189 28.86 7.95 6.11
CA MET A 189 27.87 6.89 5.97
C MET A 189 26.74 7.08 6.99
N SER A 190 25.51 6.75 6.60
CA SER A 190 24.36 6.72 7.51
C SER A 190 24.61 5.74 8.65
N LYS A 191 24.14 6.07 9.86
CA LYS A 191 24.25 5.18 11.02
C LYS A 191 23.20 4.07 11.00
N LEU A 192 22.00 4.38 10.51
CA LEU A 192 20.91 3.43 10.36
C LEU A 192 20.82 3.00 8.90
N PRO A 193 20.81 1.69 8.61
CA PRO A 193 20.52 1.18 7.27
C PRO A 193 19.02 1.10 7.01
N THR A 194 18.66 0.99 5.73
CA THR A 194 17.40 0.38 5.32
C THR A 194 17.58 -1.14 5.28
N LEU A 195 16.67 -1.87 5.90
CA LEU A 195 16.62 -3.34 5.82
C LEU A 195 15.71 -3.72 4.66
N TYR A 196 16.15 -4.65 3.83
CA TYR A 196 15.39 -5.21 2.73
C TYR A 196 15.16 -6.69 2.95
N PHE A 197 13.93 -7.12 2.69
CA PHE A 197 13.51 -8.51 2.68
C PHE A 197 12.81 -8.79 1.35
N SER A 198 13.08 -9.94 0.76
CA SER A 198 12.48 -10.36 -0.51
C SER A 198 12.26 -11.86 -0.52
N GLN A 199 11.10 -12.28 -1.00
CA GLN A 199 10.84 -13.67 -1.34
C GLN A 199 11.21 -13.98 -2.79
N ALA A 200 11.34 -15.27 -3.09
CA ALA A 200 11.51 -15.74 -4.46
C ALA A 200 10.32 -15.33 -5.35
N LYS A 201 10.51 -15.43 -6.68
CA LYS A 201 9.55 -14.95 -7.70
C LYS A 201 8.11 -15.47 -7.57
N GLU A 202 7.89 -16.59 -6.89
CA GLU A 202 6.57 -17.22 -6.80
C GLU A 202 5.55 -16.38 -6.03
N THR A 203 5.97 -15.69 -4.95
CA THR A 203 5.10 -14.78 -4.19
C THR A 203 5.37 -13.31 -4.53
N ASP A 204 6.57 -13.00 -5.02
CA ASP A 204 7.10 -11.65 -5.33
C ASP A 204 6.94 -10.61 -4.20
N MET A 205 6.73 -11.08 -2.95
CA MET A 205 6.62 -10.20 -1.79
C MET A 205 7.96 -9.56 -1.47
N LYS A 206 7.91 -8.26 -1.18
CA LYS A 206 9.06 -7.47 -0.76
C LYS A 206 8.69 -6.72 0.50
N MET A 207 9.64 -6.59 1.41
CA MET A 207 9.46 -5.77 2.61
C MET A 207 10.69 -4.91 2.84
N ARG A 208 10.49 -3.66 3.26
CA ARG A 208 11.57 -2.74 3.64
C ARG A 208 11.30 -2.11 4.98
N ILE A 209 12.35 -1.89 5.76
CA ILE A 209 12.31 -1.25 7.08
C ILE A 209 13.30 -0.10 7.08
N TYR A 210 12.84 1.14 7.30
CA TYR A 210 13.67 2.32 7.14
C TYR A 210 13.22 3.53 7.99
N ASP A 211 14.10 4.52 8.05
CA ASP A 211 13.87 5.82 8.67
C ASP A 211 13.07 6.70 7.69
N LYS A 212 11.77 6.82 7.96
CA LYS A 212 10.82 7.50 7.10
C LYS A 212 10.93 9.02 7.24
N ALA A 213 11.18 9.52 8.45
CA ALA A 213 11.41 10.95 8.67
C ALA A 213 12.61 11.44 7.84
N LYS A 214 13.71 10.66 7.83
CA LYS A 214 14.86 10.94 6.98
C LYS A 214 14.51 10.91 5.49
N GLU A 215 13.77 9.89 5.02
CA GLU A 215 13.36 9.80 3.61
C GLU A 215 12.51 11.00 3.18
N LEU A 216 11.54 11.40 4.00
CA LEU A 216 10.70 12.57 3.74
C LEU A 216 11.53 13.84 3.62
N ASN A 217 12.47 14.07 4.54
CA ASN A 217 13.33 15.25 4.52
C ASN A 217 14.28 15.28 3.30
N GLU A 218 14.82 14.14 2.89
CA GLU A 218 15.82 14.06 1.82
C GLU A 218 15.21 13.97 0.42
N SER A 219 14.06 13.29 0.26
CA SER A 219 13.54 12.86 -1.05
C SER A 219 12.11 13.30 -1.34
N SER A 220 11.29 13.53 -0.30
CA SER A 220 9.84 13.74 -0.45
C SER A 220 9.26 14.81 0.48
N PRO A 221 9.87 16.01 0.63
CA PRO A 221 9.45 16.99 1.63
C PRO A 221 7.99 17.46 1.46
N GLN A 222 7.49 17.46 0.22
CA GLN A 222 6.10 17.77 -0.12
C GLN A 222 5.08 16.76 0.45
N LYS A 223 5.51 15.55 0.85
CA LYS A 223 4.62 14.53 1.42
C LYS A 223 4.49 14.65 2.94
N THR A 224 5.38 15.41 3.61
CA THR A 224 5.47 15.51 5.06
C THR A 224 4.16 16.02 5.67
N GLU A 225 3.65 17.17 5.23
CA GLU A 225 2.42 17.76 5.77
C GLU A 225 1.20 16.86 5.55
N ARG A 226 1.14 16.19 4.40
CA ARG A 226 0.05 15.26 4.10
C ARG A 226 0.08 14.04 5.01
N LEU A 227 1.25 13.44 5.21
CA LEU A 227 1.38 12.29 6.12
C LEU A 227 1.12 12.71 7.58
N LYS A 228 1.59 13.89 8.00
CA LYS A 228 1.31 14.45 9.32
C LYS A 228 -0.19 14.62 9.55
N THR A 229 -0.89 15.20 8.57
CA THR A 229 -2.35 15.40 8.62
C THR A 229 -3.09 14.06 8.68
N TRP A 230 -2.67 13.09 7.87
CA TRP A 230 -3.25 11.74 7.87
C TRP A 230 -3.10 11.06 9.24
N LEU A 231 -1.85 10.92 9.71
CA LEU A 231 -1.54 10.26 10.98
C LEU A 231 -2.16 10.98 12.18
N GLY A 232 -2.23 12.31 12.14
CA GLY A 232 -2.73 13.13 13.25
C GLY A 232 -1.81 13.11 14.48
N TRP A 233 -0.53 12.78 14.31
CA TRP A 233 0.45 12.73 15.40
C TRP A 233 1.07 14.12 15.64
N GLU A 234 1.38 14.42 16.91
CA GLU A 234 1.98 15.70 17.30
C GLU A 234 3.37 15.90 16.71
N ASP A 235 4.18 14.82 16.67
CA ASP A 235 5.56 14.81 16.19
C ASP A 235 5.78 13.64 15.22
N ILE A 236 6.25 13.95 14.01
CA ILE A 236 6.65 12.97 12.97
C ILE A 236 8.15 13.07 12.62
N ASP A 237 8.92 13.88 13.35
CA ASP A 237 10.37 14.02 13.17
C ASP A 237 11.11 12.73 13.54
N THR A 238 10.46 11.89 14.36
CA THR A 238 10.86 10.51 14.60
C THR A 238 9.80 9.58 14.01
N LEU A 239 10.00 9.19 12.75
CA LEU A 239 9.10 8.28 12.04
C LEU A 239 9.91 7.20 11.36
N PHE A 240 9.59 5.95 11.68
CA PHE A 240 10.11 4.78 11.00
C PHE A 240 8.96 4.15 10.22
N ARG A 241 9.29 3.48 9.11
CA ARG A 241 8.31 2.71 8.34
C ARG A 241 8.77 1.28 8.04
N VAL A 242 7.83 0.33 8.15
CA VAL A 242 7.88 -0.97 7.50
C VAL A 242 6.90 -0.97 6.33
N GLU A 243 7.36 -1.22 5.12
CA GLU A 243 6.49 -1.38 3.94
C GLU A 243 6.54 -2.81 3.45
N VAL A 244 5.37 -3.40 3.17
CA VAL A 244 5.22 -4.72 2.58
C VAL A 244 4.47 -4.57 1.26
N VAL A 245 5.06 -5.08 0.17
CA VAL A 245 4.48 -5.12 -1.16
C VAL A 245 3.84 -6.48 -1.39
N LEU A 246 2.58 -6.44 -1.79
CA LEU A 246 1.70 -7.58 -2.06
C LEU A 246 1.19 -7.51 -3.50
N HIS A 247 1.03 -8.67 -4.12
CA HIS A 247 0.43 -8.83 -5.43
C HIS A 247 -0.83 -9.69 -5.35
N ASN A 248 -1.48 -9.89 -6.50
CA ASN A 248 -2.78 -10.56 -6.64
C ASN A 248 -2.92 -11.81 -5.74
N THR A 249 -2.03 -12.78 -5.89
CA THR A 249 -2.11 -14.05 -5.16
C THR A 249 -2.03 -13.85 -3.65
N ASN A 250 -1.18 -12.93 -3.17
CA ASN A 250 -1.05 -12.70 -1.73
C ASN A 250 -2.33 -12.10 -1.13
N VAL A 251 -2.95 -11.14 -1.85
CA VAL A 251 -4.18 -10.49 -1.41
C VAL A 251 -5.35 -11.48 -1.44
N ARG A 252 -5.48 -12.28 -2.51
CA ARG A 252 -6.52 -13.31 -2.63
C ARG A 252 -6.42 -14.36 -1.52
N GLU A 253 -5.23 -14.95 -1.34
CA GLU A 253 -4.99 -15.94 -0.27
C GLU A 253 -5.32 -15.37 1.11
N PHE A 254 -4.98 -14.11 1.38
CA PHE A 254 -5.30 -13.48 2.66
C PHE A 254 -6.81 -13.35 2.84
N VAL A 255 -7.53 -12.82 1.84
CA VAL A 255 -8.99 -12.65 1.93
C VAL A 255 -9.69 -13.99 2.07
N GLU A 256 -9.27 -15.02 1.33
CA GLU A 256 -9.83 -16.38 1.46
C GLU A 256 -9.61 -16.98 2.87
N ARG A 257 -8.47 -16.71 3.51
CA ARG A 257 -8.18 -17.22 4.87
C ARG A 257 -8.87 -16.44 5.98
N TYR A 258 -8.99 -15.12 5.83
CA TYR A 258 -9.33 -14.23 6.95
C TYR A 258 -10.51 -13.30 6.69
N GLY A 259 -10.90 -13.06 5.43
CA GLY A 259 -11.92 -12.08 5.07
C GLY A 259 -13.25 -12.35 5.79
N GLU A 260 -13.88 -13.50 5.53
CA GLU A 260 -15.14 -13.89 6.20
C GLU A 260 -15.00 -14.08 7.71
N ARG A 261 -13.81 -14.44 8.20
CA ARG A 261 -13.56 -14.61 9.64
C ARG A 261 -13.53 -13.28 10.38
N LEU A 262 -13.01 -12.24 9.73
CA LEU A 262 -12.98 -10.88 10.27
C LEU A 262 -14.32 -10.18 10.03
N TYR A 263 -14.94 -10.41 8.87
CA TYR A 263 -16.16 -9.75 8.42
C TYR A 263 -17.07 -10.72 7.66
N SER A 264 -17.96 -11.41 8.37
CA SER A 264 -18.77 -12.51 7.83
C SER A 264 -19.67 -12.16 6.65
N GLU A 265 -20.14 -10.91 6.56
CA GLU A 265 -21.09 -10.50 5.52
C GLU A 265 -20.42 -9.86 4.31
N VAL A 266 -19.20 -9.36 4.47
CA VAL A 266 -18.55 -8.47 3.50
C VAL A 266 -17.08 -8.83 3.25
N GLY A 267 -16.63 -9.96 3.78
CA GLY A 267 -15.27 -10.46 3.80
C GLY A 267 -14.79 -11.13 2.51
N GLU A 268 -15.38 -10.80 1.37
CA GLU A 268 -15.07 -11.39 0.08
C GLU A 268 -14.09 -10.54 -0.76
N HIS A 269 -13.42 -11.16 -1.73
CA HIS A 269 -12.37 -10.50 -2.52
C HIS A 269 -12.89 -9.34 -3.37
N SER A 270 -14.11 -9.43 -3.88
CA SER A 270 -14.82 -8.37 -4.59
C SER A 270 -14.94 -7.09 -3.77
N ASN A 271 -15.01 -7.20 -2.43
CA ASN A 271 -15.18 -6.08 -1.53
C ASN A 271 -13.87 -5.59 -0.89
N VAL A 272 -12.71 -6.04 -1.39
CA VAL A 272 -11.40 -5.73 -0.80
C VAL A 272 -11.11 -4.22 -0.70
N LEU A 273 -11.66 -3.39 -1.59
CA LEU A 273 -11.46 -1.95 -1.55
C LEU A 273 -12.13 -1.29 -0.34
N ASN A 274 -13.33 -1.74 0.03
CA ASN A 274 -13.99 -1.31 1.26
C ASN A 274 -13.29 -1.87 2.50
N LEU A 275 -12.88 -3.15 2.46
CA LEU A 275 -12.13 -3.77 3.56
C LEU A 275 -10.81 -3.06 3.84
N LEU A 276 -10.11 -2.57 2.81
CA LEU A 276 -8.91 -1.73 2.97
C LEU A 276 -9.19 -0.41 3.67
N GLY A 277 -10.45 0.03 3.79
CA GLY A 277 -10.87 1.15 4.64
C GLY A 277 -10.85 0.84 6.13
N MET A 278 -10.87 -0.43 6.54
CA MET A 278 -10.92 -0.87 7.94
C MET A 278 -9.51 -1.10 8.51
N SER A 279 -9.20 -0.49 9.67
CA SER A 279 -7.86 -0.56 10.28
C SER A 279 -7.50 -1.96 10.76
N GLU A 280 -8.46 -2.70 11.30
CA GLU A 280 -8.26 -4.08 11.76
C GLU A 280 -7.93 -5.00 10.58
N PHE A 281 -8.58 -4.80 9.42
CA PHE A 281 -8.31 -5.57 8.21
C PHE A 281 -6.90 -5.29 7.68
N ARG A 282 -6.51 -4.01 7.56
CA ARG A 282 -5.15 -3.61 7.16
C ARG A 282 -4.10 -4.17 8.11
N THR A 283 -4.36 -4.09 9.42
CA THR A 283 -3.44 -4.58 10.45
C THR A 283 -3.27 -6.09 10.38
N ALA A 284 -4.36 -6.85 10.25
CA ALA A 284 -4.31 -8.29 10.08
C ALA A 284 -3.56 -8.70 8.80
N MET A 285 -3.78 -8.00 7.69
CA MET A 285 -3.08 -8.24 6.42
C MET A 285 -1.59 -7.93 6.54
N PHE A 286 -1.23 -6.82 7.20
CA PHE A 286 0.16 -6.46 7.47
C PHE A 286 0.86 -7.50 8.37
N LEU A 287 0.18 -7.97 9.42
CA LEU A 287 0.70 -9.01 10.31
C LEU A 287 0.97 -10.32 9.57
N ASP A 288 -0.03 -10.85 8.84
CA ASP A 288 0.11 -12.10 8.06
C ASP A 288 1.26 -11.99 7.05
N SER A 289 1.34 -10.86 6.34
CA SER A 289 2.34 -10.66 5.31
C SER A 289 3.76 -10.43 5.86
N SER A 290 3.92 -9.60 6.89
CA SER A 290 5.23 -9.37 7.52
C SER A 290 5.78 -10.63 8.19
N ASP A 291 4.93 -11.43 8.85
CA ASP A 291 5.34 -12.70 9.46
C ASP A 291 5.73 -13.76 8.43
N ARG A 292 5.16 -13.74 7.22
CA ARG A 292 5.63 -14.59 6.12
C ARG A 292 7.04 -14.20 5.67
N MET A 293 7.42 -12.92 5.82
CA MET A 293 8.76 -12.43 5.46
C MET A 293 9.78 -12.75 6.55
N ILE A 294 9.51 -12.38 7.80
CA ILE A 294 10.42 -12.60 8.92
C ILE A 294 9.67 -12.64 10.24
N TYR A 295 10.05 -13.57 11.11
CA TYR A 295 9.70 -13.55 12.52
C TYR A 295 10.80 -14.21 13.35
N PHE A 296 10.73 -14.01 14.66
CA PHE A 296 11.65 -14.62 15.60
C PHE A 296 10.89 -15.56 16.53
N ARG A 297 11.60 -16.49 17.15
CA ARG A 297 11.06 -17.29 18.24
C ARG A 297 12.03 -17.24 19.41
N ASP A 298 11.54 -16.89 20.58
CA ASP A 298 12.33 -16.93 21.81
C ASP A 298 12.72 -18.39 22.10
N LYS A 299 14.01 -18.66 22.31
CA LYS A 299 14.48 -20.03 22.53
C LYS A 299 14.06 -20.60 23.89
N ARG A 300 13.85 -19.74 24.88
CA ARG A 300 13.44 -20.10 26.24
C ARG A 300 11.92 -20.31 26.33
N THR A 301 11.11 -19.35 25.87
CA THR A 301 9.64 -19.43 25.99
C THR A 301 8.99 -20.16 24.81
N ARG A 302 9.70 -20.28 23.68
CA ARG A 302 9.17 -20.79 22.40
C ARG A 302 8.08 -19.92 21.77
N GLU A 303 7.84 -18.74 22.32
CA GLU A 303 6.84 -17.81 21.79
C GLU A 303 7.34 -17.18 20.49
N LYS A 304 6.39 -17.02 19.55
CA LYS A 304 6.62 -16.27 18.31
C LYS A 304 6.72 -14.79 18.67
N ILE A 305 7.66 -14.11 18.05
CA ILE A 305 7.83 -12.66 18.11
C ILE A 305 7.72 -12.15 16.67
N SER A 306 6.55 -11.60 16.34
CA SER A 306 6.24 -10.95 15.08
C SER A 306 6.97 -9.62 14.93
N LEU A 307 7.06 -9.14 13.70
CA LEU A 307 7.64 -7.81 13.45
C LEU A 307 6.85 -6.70 14.15
N VAL A 308 5.52 -6.82 14.23
CA VAL A 308 4.66 -5.80 14.88
C VAL A 308 4.89 -5.75 16.39
N GLU A 309 5.11 -6.88 17.07
CA GLU A 309 5.51 -6.90 18.49
C GLU A 309 6.91 -6.25 18.67
N VAL A 310 7.82 -6.48 17.73
CA VAL A 310 9.10 -5.77 17.71
C VAL A 310 8.91 -4.26 17.53
N CYS A 311 7.99 -3.84 16.64
CA CYS A 311 7.76 -2.46 16.18
C CYS A 311 6.85 -1.61 17.09
N SER A 312 5.92 -2.22 17.81
CA SER A 312 5.00 -1.54 18.73
C SER A 312 5.59 -1.35 20.13
N GLY A 313 6.68 -2.07 20.44
CA GLY A 313 7.28 -2.03 21.78
C GLY A 313 6.38 -2.59 22.88
N ILE A 314 5.32 -3.32 22.49
CA ILE A 314 4.37 -4.03 23.36
C ILE A 314 4.97 -5.37 23.79
#